data_AF-A0A846NJY1-F1
#
_entry.id   AF-A0A846NJY1-F1
#
_cell.length_a   1.000
_cell.length_b   1.000
_cell.length_c   1.000
_cell.angle_alpha   90.00
_cell.angle_beta   90.00
_cell.angle_gamma   90.00
#
_symmetry.space_group_name_H-M   'P 1'
#
loop_
_entity.id
_entity.type
_entity.pdbx_description
1 polymer ?
#
loop_
_entity_poly.entity_id
_entity_poly.type
_entity_poly.pdbx_seq_one_letter_code
_entity_poly.pdbx_strand_id
1 'polypeptide(L)'
;MISEGEISLPDRWYSNIEKSKEKARKLLKKVIAVDLNTSIIIGRLEDAIVDKLFRLKYPFCKLTLSKAKRYDINEKLETKVDEQICFVNKPQMILDMQELSSRFPSIHEDIHVEIKKGVY
;
A
#
# COMPACT_ATOMS: atom_id res chain seq x y z
N MET A 1 36.48 -18.59 8.27
CA MET A 1 35.42 -17.79 7.59
C MET A 1 34.14 -18.59 7.70
N ILE A 2 33.22 -18.17 8.57
CA ILE A 2 31.90 -18.79 8.66
C ILE A 2 31.13 -18.27 7.45
N SER A 3 30.80 -19.16 6.52
CA SER A 3 29.92 -18.85 5.39
C SER A 3 28.63 -18.29 5.96
N GLU A 4 28.30 -17.04 5.60
CA GLU A 4 26.97 -16.50 5.88
C GLU A 4 25.95 -17.44 5.22
N GLY A 5 25.27 -18.25 6.02
CA GLY A 5 24.20 -19.11 5.52
C GLY A 5 23.19 -18.23 4.78
N GLU A 6 22.95 -18.53 3.50
CA GLU A 6 21.83 -17.95 2.77
C GLU A 6 20.55 -18.31 3.52
N ILE A 7 20.03 -17.36 4.30
CA ILE A 7 18.71 -17.47 4.90
C ILE A 7 17.73 -17.37 3.75
N SER A 8 17.36 -18.52 3.18
CA SER A 8 16.28 -18.60 2.20
C SER A 8 14.99 -18.17 2.87
N LEU A 9 14.38 -17.11 2.35
CA LEU A 9 13.04 -16.71 2.79
C LEU A 9 12.05 -17.85 2.58
N PRO A 10 11.05 -18.03 3.47
CA PRO A 10 9.99 -18.99 3.24
C PRO A 10 9.26 -18.70 1.92
N ASP A 11 8.94 -19.73 1.13
CA ASP A 11 8.24 -19.60 -0.16
C ASP A 11 6.95 -18.78 -0.07
N ARG A 12 6.27 -18.84 1.09
CA ARG A 12 5.08 -18.05 1.39
C ARG A 12 5.32 -16.54 1.30
N TRP A 13 6.53 -16.08 1.60
CA TRP A 13 6.90 -14.66 1.50
C TRP A 13 6.84 -14.21 0.05
N TYR A 14 7.58 -14.87 -0.84
CA TYR A 14 7.59 -14.55 -2.27
C TYR A 14 6.19 -14.63 -2.88
N SER A 15 5.42 -15.67 -2.53
CA SER A 15 4.03 -15.80 -2.98
C SER A 15 3.16 -14.61 -2.58
N ASN A 16 3.32 -14.08 -1.36
CA ASN A 16 2.56 -12.92 -0.90
C ASN A 16 2.98 -11.63 -1.64
N ILE A 17 4.27 -11.46 -1.95
CA ILE A 17 4.75 -10.32 -2.71
C ILE A 17 4.15 -10.32 -4.12
N GLU A 18 4.22 -11.46 -4.81
CA GLU A 18 3.65 -11.60 -6.15
C GLU A 18 2.13 -11.39 -6.15
N LYS A 19 1.41 -11.93 -5.17
CA LYS A 19 -0.04 -11.69 -5.00
C LYS A 19 -0.34 -10.21 -4.72
N SER A 20 0.51 -9.52 -3.96
CA SER A 20 0.36 -8.08 -3.70
C SER A 20 0.51 -7.28 -5.00
N LYS A 21 1.54 -7.61 -5.80
CA LYS A 21 1.74 -7.00 -7.12
C LYS A 21 0.56 -7.27 -8.05
N GLU A 22 0.05 -8.51 -8.08
CA GLU A 22 -1.09 -8.86 -8.92
C GLU A 22 -2.35 -8.08 -8.53
N LYS A 23 -2.62 -7.97 -7.21
CA LYS A 23 -3.74 -7.16 -6.70
C LYS A 23 -3.56 -5.69 -7.07
N ALA A 24 -2.39 -5.10 -6.80
CA ALA A 24 -2.08 -3.72 -7.15
C ALA A 24 -2.24 -3.45 -8.65
N ARG A 25 -1.79 -4.37 -9.51
CA ARG A 25 -1.92 -4.25 -10.96
C ARG A 25 -3.37 -4.11 -11.42
N LYS A 26 -4.31 -4.82 -10.79
CA LYS A 26 -5.76 -4.73 -11.07
C LYS A 26 -6.37 -3.40 -10.61
N LEU A 27 -5.66 -2.67 -9.75
CA LEU A 27 -6.07 -1.40 -9.15
C LEU A 27 -5.27 -0.20 -9.68
N LEU A 28 -4.40 -0.39 -10.68
CA LEU A 28 -3.64 0.70 -11.30
C LEU A 28 -4.55 1.83 -11.76
N LYS A 29 -4.11 3.07 -11.53
CA LYS A 29 -4.80 4.34 -11.82
C LYS A 29 -6.10 4.55 -11.03
N LYS A 30 -6.43 3.69 -10.06
CA LYS A 30 -7.57 3.84 -9.15
C LYS A 30 -7.11 4.42 -7.82
N VAL A 31 -8.05 5.00 -7.07
CA VAL A 31 -7.84 5.35 -5.67
C VAL A 31 -7.85 4.06 -4.85
N ILE A 32 -6.80 3.87 -4.05
CA ILE A 32 -6.64 2.74 -3.14
C ILE A 32 -6.26 3.24 -1.75
N ALA A 33 -6.43 2.36 -0.77
CA ALA A 33 -5.81 2.51 0.54
C ALA A 33 -4.68 1.51 0.74
N VAL A 34 -3.69 1.89 1.53
CA VAL A 34 -2.61 1.02 2.00
C VAL A 34 -2.56 1.07 3.51
N ASP A 35 -2.86 -0.06 4.15
CA ASP A 35 -2.82 -0.24 5.60
C ASP A 35 -1.40 -0.68 6.03
N LEU A 36 -0.69 0.22 6.70
CA LEU A 36 0.68 0.01 7.19
C LEU A 36 0.72 -0.35 8.70
N ASN A 37 -0.39 -0.81 9.28
CA ASN A 37 -0.62 -1.09 10.71
C ASN A 37 -0.62 0.15 11.62
N THR A 38 0.24 1.14 11.36
CA THR A 38 0.34 2.38 12.16
C THR A 38 -0.27 3.58 11.46
N SER A 39 -0.62 3.43 10.18
CA SER A 39 -1.25 4.47 9.40
C SER A 39 -1.94 3.88 8.18
N ILE A 40 -2.97 4.58 7.69
CA ILE A 40 -3.67 4.28 6.45
C ILE A 40 -3.29 5.35 5.43
N ILE A 41 -2.68 4.94 4.33
CA ILE A 41 -2.34 5.84 3.23
C ILE A 41 -3.38 5.70 2.13
N ILE A 42 -4.04 6.78 1.75
CA ILE A 42 -4.96 6.83 0.60
C ILE A 42 -4.27 7.56 -0.54
N GLY A 43 -4.41 7.07 -1.77
CA GLY A 43 -3.95 7.81 -2.94
C GLY A 43 -4.31 7.11 -4.25
N ARG A 44 -4.04 7.78 -5.37
CA ARG A 44 -4.19 7.16 -6.69
C ARG A 44 -2.96 6.32 -7.00
N LEU A 45 -3.16 5.03 -7.30
CA LEU A 45 -2.05 4.14 -7.60
C LEU A 45 -1.47 4.43 -8.99
N GLU A 46 -0.23 4.87 -9.05
CA GLU A 46 0.48 5.15 -10.30
C GLU A 46 1.34 3.97 -10.75
N ASP A 47 2.01 3.29 -9.82
CA ASP A 47 2.92 2.19 -10.13
C ASP A 47 2.95 1.11 -9.05
N ALA A 48 3.23 -0.13 -9.46
CA ALA A 48 3.32 -1.29 -8.59
C ALA A 48 4.42 -2.25 -9.11
N ILE A 49 5.58 -2.21 -8.45
CA ILE A 49 6.75 -3.04 -8.80
C ILE A 49 7.16 -3.92 -7.63
N VAL A 50 7.92 -4.97 -7.92
CA VAL A 50 8.63 -5.74 -6.89
C VAL A 50 10.02 -5.17 -6.80
N ASP A 51 10.35 -4.69 -5.62
CA ASP A 51 11.64 -4.06 -5.33
C ASP A 51 12.34 -4.82 -4.21
N LYS A 52 13.67 -4.84 -4.27
CA LYS A 52 14.54 -5.37 -3.22
C LYS A 52 15.25 -4.16 -2.64
N LEU A 53 14.80 -3.68 -1.48
CA LEU A 53 15.52 -2.66 -0.73
C LEU A 53 16.93 -3.19 -0.44
N PHE A 54 17.97 -2.63 -1.03
CA PHE A 54 19.37 -3.13 -0.94
C PHE A 54 19.88 -3.43 0.48
N ARG A 55 19.26 -2.87 1.52
CA ARG A 55 19.58 -3.13 2.94
C ARG A 55 18.75 -4.23 3.59
N LEU A 56 17.59 -4.57 3.03
CA LEU A 56 16.72 -5.65 3.48
C LEU A 56 16.85 -6.79 2.47
N LYS A 57 17.38 -7.94 2.88
CA LYS A 57 17.48 -9.14 2.02
C LYS A 57 16.12 -9.69 1.55
N TYR A 58 15.02 -8.94 1.72
CA TYR A 58 13.65 -9.37 1.56
C TYR A 58 12.92 -8.53 0.50
N PRO A 59 12.23 -9.15 -0.47
CA PRO A 59 11.47 -8.42 -1.48
C PRO A 59 10.19 -7.83 -0.89
N PHE A 60 9.78 -6.70 -1.46
CA PHE A 60 8.52 -6.01 -1.15
C PHE A 60 7.83 -5.64 -2.46
N CYS A 61 6.50 -5.52 -2.42
CA CYS A 61 5.78 -4.82 -3.47
C CYS A 61 5.81 -3.32 -3.13
N LYS A 62 6.49 -2.55 -3.96
CA LYS A 62 6.58 -1.09 -3.88
C LYS A 62 5.41 -0.52 -4.67
N LEU A 63 4.62 0.32 -4.00
CA LEU A 63 3.50 1.05 -4.57
C LEU A 63 3.84 2.53 -4.58
N THR A 64 3.60 3.19 -5.70
CA THR A 64 3.71 4.64 -5.83
C THR A 64 2.31 5.23 -5.91
N LEU A 65 1.98 6.08 -4.95
CA LEU A 65 0.68 6.75 -4.87
C LEU A 65 0.84 8.23 -5.15
N SER A 66 -0.03 8.79 -5.98
CA SER A 66 -0.17 10.24 -6.19
C SER A 66 -1.33 10.82 -5.38
N LYS A 67 -1.24 12.13 -5.09
CA LYS A 67 -2.21 12.90 -4.30
C LYS A 67 -2.52 12.21 -2.97
N ALA A 68 -1.48 11.69 -2.34
CA ALA A 68 -1.63 10.80 -1.21
C ALA A 68 -1.97 11.55 0.08
N LYS A 69 -2.68 10.84 0.95
CA LYS A 69 -3.07 11.29 2.28
C LYS A 69 -2.74 10.24 3.29
N ARG A 70 -2.31 10.68 4.46
CA ARG A 70 -2.02 9.81 5.59
C ARG A 70 -3.02 10.05 6.69
N TYR A 71 -3.63 8.97 7.13
CA TYR A 71 -4.46 8.91 8.32
C TYR A 71 -3.75 8.07 9.38
N ASP A 72 -3.90 8.46 10.63
CA ASP A 72 -3.47 7.63 11.76
C ASP A 72 -4.42 6.43 11.94
N ILE A 73 -4.12 5.56 12.91
CA ILE A 73 -4.97 4.41 13.26
C ILE A 73 -6.33 4.80 13.86
N ASN A 74 -6.50 6.06 14.27
CA ASN A 74 -7.76 6.60 14.80
C ASN A 74 -8.55 7.32 13.70
N GLU A 75 -8.19 7.11 12.43
CA GLU A 75 -8.84 7.70 11.25
C GLU A 75 -8.73 9.22 11.19
N LYS A 76 -7.77 9.84 11.88
CA LYS A 76 -7.48 11.27 11.81
C LYS A 76 -6.47 11.56 10.72
N LEU A 77 -6.76 12.53 9.87
CA LEU A 77 -5.84 13.00 8.84
C LEU A 77 -4.61 13.66 9.48
N GLU A 78 -3.44 13.09 9.24
CA GLU A 78 -2.16 13.62 9.72
C GLU A 78 -1.53 14.57 8.69
N THR A 79 -1.43 14.11 7.43
CA THR A 79 -0.65 14.80 6.39
C THR A 79 -1.24 14.58 5.00
N LYS A 80 -1.06 15.57 4.12
CA LYS A 80 -1.26 15.45 2.66
C LYS A 80 0.10 15.54 1.97
N VAL A 81 0.37 14.65 1.03
CA VAL A 81 1.63 14.59 0.28
C VAL A 81 1.34 14.36 -1.21
N ASP A 82 2.07 15.02 -2.10
CA ASP A 82 1.83 14.90 -3.54
C ASP A 82 2.15 13.50 -4.07
N GLU A 83 3.19 12.87 -3.53
CA GLU A 83 3.61 11.51 -3.86
C GLU A 83 3.99 10.75 -2.58
N GLN A 84 3.56 9.49 -2.47
CA GLN A 84 3.91 8.61 -1.36
C GLN A 84 4.31 7.23 -1.88
N ILE A 85 5.45 6.74 -1.40
CA ILE A 85 5.89 5.37 -1.64
C ILE A 85 5.46 4.50 -0.46
N CYS A 86 4.80 3.38 -0.73
CA CYS A 86 4.43 2.37 0.25
C CYS A 86 5.09 1.04 -0.08
N PHE A 87 5.61 0.36 0.94
CA PHE A 87 6.15 -0.99 0.82
C PHE A 87 5.18 -1.97 1.47
N VAL A 88 4.60 -2.87 0.68
CA VAL A 88 3.67 -3.89 1.17
C VAL A 88 4.27 -5.27 0.99
N ASN A 89 4.03 -6.13 1.97
CA ASN A 89 4.48 -7.53 1.92
C ASN A 89 3.34 -8.55 1.94
N LYS A 90 2.08 -8.09 2.02
CA LYS A 90 0.91 -8.94 1.99
C LYS A 90 -0.22 -8.27 1.21
N PRO A 91 -1.01 -9.02 0.41
CA PRO A 91 -2.03 -8.43 -0.46
C PRO A 91 -3.17 -7.75 0.31
N GLN A 92 -3.48 -8.21 1.53
CA GLN A 92 -4.50 -7.61 2.38
C GLN A 92 -4.15 -6.21 2.91
N MET A 93 -2.92 -5.74 2.72
CA MET A 93 -2.54 -4.36 3.06
C MET A 93 -3.06 -3.37 2.02
N ILE A 94 -3.27 -3.84 0.77
CA ILE A 94 -3.82 -3.02 -0.31
C ILE A 94 -5.34 -3.16 -0.24
N LEU A 95 -6.05 -2.06 -0.10
CA LEU A 95 -7.51 -2.04 -0.05
C LEU A 95 -8.05 -1.25 -1.23
N ASP A 96 -9.01 -1.81 -1.95
CA ASP A 96 -9.86 -1.01 -2.83
C ASP A 96 -10.88 -0.19 -2.03
N MET A 97 -11.69 0.62 -2.73
CA MET A 97 -12.69 1.47 -2.07
C MET A 97 -13.78 0.68 -1.33
N GLN A 98 -14.09 -0.55 -1.76
CA GLN A 98 -15.07 -1.41 -1.09
C GLN A 98 -14.48 -2.02 0.18
N GLU A 99 -13.23 -2.47 0.14
CA GLU A 99 -12.51 -2.93 1.32
C GLU A 99 -12.27 -1.79 2.32
N LEU A 100 -11.99 -0.57 1.82
CA LEU A 100 -11.86 0.62 2.65
C LEU A 100 -13.17 0.96 3.35
N SER A 101 -14.31 0.96 2.66
CA SER A 101 -15.62 1.27 3.26
C SER A 101 -16.01 0.30 4.37
N SER A 102 -15.61 -0.98 4.23
CA SER A 102 -15.88 -1.99 5.25
C SER A 102 -14.97 -1.88 6.48
N ARG A 103 -13.74 -1.39 6.33
CA ARG A 103 -12.72 -1.41 7.41
C ARG A 103 -12.53 -0.06 8.10
N PHE A 104 -12.64 1.02 7.35
CA PHE A 104 -12.41 2.40 7.79
C PHE A 104 -13.51 3.30 7.17
N PRO A 105 -14.76 3.16 7.62
CA PRO A 105 -15.90 3.83 7.00
C PRO A 105 -15.79 5.36 7.03
N SER A 106 -15.20 5.93 8.08
CA SER A 106 -15.03 7.39 8.19
C SER A 106 -14.02 7.91 7.17
N ILE A 107 -12.88 7.22 7.02
CA ILE A 107 -11.91 7.55 5.93
C ILE A 107 -12.58 7.41 4.56
N HIS A 108 -13.36 6.34 4.34
CA HIS A 108 -14.04 6.12 3.07
C HIS A 108 -14.97 7.29 2.70
N GLU A 109 -15.79 7.77 3.64
CA GLU A 109 -16.71 8.90 3.42
C GLU A 109 -15.95 10.17 3.01
N ASP A 110 -14.88 10.51 3.75
CA ASP A 110 -14.02 11.65 3.45
C ASP A 110 -13.45 11.60 2.03
N ILE A 111 -12.92 10.43 1.65
CA ILE A 111 -12.32 10.21 0.33
C ILE A 111 -13.38 10.23 -0.77
N HIS A 112 -14.57 9.67 -0.51
CA HIS A 112 -15.68 9.70 -1.45
C HIS A 112 -16.15 11.13 -1.76
N VAL A 113 -16.16 12.02 -0.76
CA VAL A 113 -16.43 13.44 -0.93
C VAL A 113 -15.38 14.09 -1.83
N GLU A 114 -14.09 13.75 -1.67
CA GLU A 114 -13.02 14.31 -2.49
C GLU A 114 -13.01 13.81 -3.93
N ILE A 115 -13.34 12.53 -4.14
CA ILE A 115 -13.55 11.99 -5.48
C ILE A 115 -14.68 12.77 -6.18
N LYS A 116 -15.80 13.04 -5.49
CA LYS A 116 -16.90 13.86 -6.04
C LYS A 116 -16.48 15.30 -6.37
N LYS A 117 -15.50 15.84 -5.64
CA LYS A 117 -14.93 17.17 -5.88
C LYS A 117 -13.89 17.20 -7.01
N GLY A 118 -13.57 16.05 -7.63
CA GLY A 118 -12.57 15.95 -8.71
C GLY A 118 -11.13 16.06 -8.23
N VAL A 119 -10.86 15.82 -6.94
CA VAL A 119 -9.50 15.86 -6.39
C VAL A 119 -8.67 14.70 -6.94
N TYR A 120 -9.25 13.51 -7.11
CA TYR A 120 -8.57 12.30 -7.59
C TYR A 120 -8.83 12.01 -9.07
#